data_AF-A0A417FNF9-F1
#
_entry.id   AF-A0A417FNF9-F1
#
_cell.length_a   1.000
_cell.length_b   1.000
_cell.length_c   1.000
_cell.angle_alpha   90.00
_cell.angle_beta   90.00
_cell.angle_gamma   90.00
#
_symmetry.space_group_name_H-M   'P 1'
#
loop_
_entity.id
_entity.type
_entity.pdbx_description
1 polymer ?
#
loop_
_entity_poly.entity_id
_entity_poly.type
_entity_poly.pdbx_seq_one_letter_code
_entity_poly.pdbx_strand_id
1 'polypeptide(L)'
;MKDEFGEMEIYNLFISEKKRPVSPVLLSSGYKLTYAFIPTKSYDCIVGPVRIYQQNLNIKTAEREEDTGKTDASLPVDQSFLEDQILLIYNLYRDHPIDCEILYIGERQNVASDNKVKRYFLDLMFQNRENEKRHNPYDQEMRVVRSIEHGDIERLKRSITEDYKGEIGTLAKDPMRQVKNLALVILTLASRAAIRGGVVSETAYSLFDSYSIQIEESQKREEVIQLFRAAEFEYAYMVRELKRKKERMQYPGRNPHIIKCKAYVSAHLNEK
;
A
#
# COMPACT_ATOMS: atom_id res chain seq x y z
N MET A 1 2.69 -7.09 -46.90
CA MET A 1 3.46 -7.24 -45.64
C MET A 1 3.33 -8.70 -45.24
N LYS A 2 4.42 -9.48 -45.21
CA LYS A 2 4.38 -10.88 -44.75
C LYS A 2 4.98 -10.91 -43.36
N ASP A 3 4.18 -11.26 -42.37
CA ASP A 3 4.63 -11.39 -40.99
C ASP A 3 5.72 -12.47 -40.86
N GLU A 4 6.55 -12.32 -39.84
CA GLU A 4 7.62 -13.26 -39.50
C GLU A 4 7.06 -14.64 -39.07
N PHE A 5 5.83 -14.65 -38.56
CA PHE A 5 5.09 -15.81 -38.06
C PHE A 5 3.72 -15.90 -38.75
N GLY A 6 3.17 -17.11 -38.88
CA GLY A 6 1.76 -17.27 -39.30
C GLY A 6 0.78 -16.78 -38.23
N GLU A 7 -0.46 -16.37 -38.59
CA GLU A 7 -1.47 -15.89 -37.62
C GLU A 7 -1.67 -16.85 -36.43
N MET A 8 -1.76 -18.15 -36.71
CA MET A 8 -1.87 -19.20 -35.68
C MET A 8 -0.60 -19.38 -34.86
N GLU A 9 0.57 -19.09 -35.42
CA GLU A 9 1.84 -19.19 -34.71
C GLU A 9 1.97 -18.06 -33.69
N ILE A 10 1.59 -16.83 -34.05
CA ILE A 10 1.55 -15.69 -33.13
C ILE A 10 0.52 -15.92 -32.02
N TYR A 11 -0.67 -16.41 -32.38
CA TYR A 11 -1.70 -16.76 -31.39
C TYR A 11 -1.18 -17.78 -30.37
N ASN A 12 -0.49 -18.82 -30.85
CA ASN A 12 0.08 -19.85 -29.97
C ASN A 12 1.21 -19.32 -29.06
N LEU A 13 1.93 -18.26 -29.45
CA LEU A 13 2.94 -17.62 -28.58
C LEU A 13 2.32 -17.03 -27.30
N PHE A 14 1.09 -16.52 -27.37
CA PHE A 14 0.38 -15.96 -26.21
C PHE A 14 -0.30 -17.01 -25.33
N ILE A 15 -0.51 -18.23 -25.85
CA ILE A 15 -1.20 -19.33 -25.15
C ILE A 15 -0.19 -20.38 -24.69
N SER A 16 0.99 -19.95 -24.24
CA SER A 16 1.96 -20.87 -23.63
C SER A 16 1.36 -21.49 -22.36
N GLU A 17 1.52 -22.81 -22.19
CA GLU A 17 0.92 -23.63 -21.12
C GLU A 17 -0.62 -23.68 -21.07
N LYS A 18 -1.32 -23.51 -22.20
CA LYS A 18 -2.79 -23.67 -22.32
C LYS A 18 -3.62 -22.68 -21.48
N LYS A 19 -3.07 -21.54 -21.07
CA LYS A 19 -3.85 -20.50 -20.37
C LYS A 19 -3.97 -19.24 -21.22
N ARG A 20 -5.18 -19.01 -21.73
CA ARG A 20 -5.56 -17.76 -22.39
C ARG A 20 -5.41 -16.60 -21.39
N PRO A 21 -4.67 -15.52 -21.72
CA PRO A 21 -4.59 -14.33 -20.87
C PRO A 21 -5.98 -13.74 -20.58
N VAL A 22 -6.18 -13.24 -19.36
CA VAL A 22 -7.45 -12.60 -18.93
C VAL A 22 -7.40 -11.07 -19.02
N SER A 23 -6.23 -10.51 -19.29
CA SER A 23 -5.94 -9.10 -19.52
C SER A 23 -5.01 -8.95 -20.73
N PRO A 24 -4.87 -7.74 -21.31
CA PRO A 24 -3.90 -7.50 -22.36
C PRO A 24 -2.49 -7.94 -21.95
N VAL A 25 -1.67 -8.37 -22.91
CA VAL A 25 -0.29 -8.79 -22.68
C VAL A 25 0.56 -8.38 -23.87
N LEU A 26 1.73 -7.82 -23.60
CA LEU A 26 2.76 -7.57 -24.60
C LEU A 26 3.73 -8.75 -24.66
N LEU A 27 4.14 -9.12 -25.87
CA LEU A 27 5.18 -10.12 -26.15
C LEU A 27 6.19 -9.52 -27.11
N SER A 28 7.47 -9.59 -26.75
CA SER A 28 8.56 -9.12 -27.60
C SER A 28 9.42 -10.28 -28.08
N SER A 29 9.59 -10.41 -29.40
CA SER A 29 10.51 -11.35 -30.04
C SER A 29 11.83 -10.65 -30.37
N GLY A 30 12.95 -11.25 -29.95
CA GLY A 30 14.32 -10.80 -30.28
C GLY A 30 14.64 -9.33 -29.95
N TYR A 31 13.98 -8.74 -28.94
CA TYR A 31 14.10 -7.33 -28.56
C TYR A 31 13.78 -6.31 -29.66
N LYS A 32 13.20 -6.75 -30.79
CA LYS A 32 12.99 -5.91 -31.99
C LYS A 32 11.54 -5.83 -32.44
N LEU A 33 10.69 -6.81 -32.13
CA LEU A 33 9.31 -6.86 -32.59
C LEU A 33 8.38 -7.14 -31.42
N THR A 34 7.43 -6.24 -31.18
CA THR A 34 6.42 -6.36 -30.12
C THR A 34 5.05 -6.63 -30.72
N TYR A 35 4.35 -7.58 -30.11
CA TYR A 35 2.95 -7.90 -30.34
C TYR A 35 2.17 -7.66 -29.06
N ALA A 36 0.93 -7.19 -29.18
CA ALA A 36 -0.02 -7.07 -28.08
C ALA A 36 -1.16 -8.06 -28.27
N PHE A 37 -1.43 -8.88 -27.27
CA PHE A 37 -2.63 -9.72 -27.21
C PHE A 37 -3.66 -9.03 -26.32
N ILE A 38 -4.90 -8.94 -26.80
CA ILE A 38 -6.00 -8.24 -26.14
C ILE A 38 -7.17 -9.22 -26.04
N PRO A 39 -7.37 -9.86 -24.88
CA PRO A 39 -8.49 -10.78 -24.69
C PRO A 39 -9.79 -9.99 -24.49
N THR A 40 -10.79 -10.23 -25.32
CA THR A 40 -12.15 -9.69 -25.12
C THR A 40 -13.15 -10.80 -24.78
N LYS A 41 -14.42 -10.47 -24.53
CA LYS A 41 -15.46 -11.50 -24.28
C LYS A 41 -15.77 -12.34 -25.54
N SER A 42 -15.60 -11.76 -26.72
CA SER A 42 -16.10 -12.32 -27.98
C SER A 42 -15.00 -12.70 -28.97
N TYR A 43 -13.87 -11.99 -28.95
CA TYR A 43 -12.75 -12.17 -29.88
C TYR A 43 -11.41 -11.97 -29.18
N ASP A 44 -10.37 -12.64 -29.69
CA ASP A 44 -8.99 -12.33 -29.31
C ASP A 44 -8.40 -11.41 -30.38
N CYS A 45 -7.91 -10.25 -29.96
CA CYS A 45 -7.25 -9.32 -30.87
C CYS A 45 -5.75 -9.37 -30.67
N ILE A 46 -5.00 -9.42 -31.77
CA ILE A 46 -3.54 -9.29 -31.77
C ILE A 46 -3.18 -8.02 -32.55
N VAL A 47 -2.37 -7.16 -31.96
CA VAL A 47 -1.87 -5.92 -32.56
C VAL A 47 -0.36 -6.01 -32.71
N GLY A 48 0.16 -5.83 -33.92
CA GLY A 48 1.59 -5.93 -34.22
C GLY A 48 1.84 -6.42 -35.65
N PRO A 49 3.11 -6.67 -36.02
CA PRO A 49 4.31 -6.36 -35.24
C PRO A 49 4.67 -4.86 -35.25
N VAL A 50 5.05 -4.32 -34.09
CA VAL A 50 5.56 -2.94 -33.95
C VAL A 50 6.96 -2.90 -33.32
N ARG A 51 7.69 -1.82 -33.56
CA ARG A 51 8.99 -1.50 -32.95
C ARG A 51 8.85 -0.39 -31.93
N ILE A 52 9.28 -0.61 -30.69
CA ILE A 52 9.22 0.40 -29.61
C ILE A 52 10.59 1.07 -29.46
N TYR A 53 10.66 2.40 -29.56
CA TYR A 53 11.92 3.17 -29.53
C TYR A 53 12.51 3.40 -28.14
N GLN A 54 11.68 3.48 -27.11
CA GLN A 54 12.09 3.69 -25.72
C GLN A 54 11.33 2.71 -24.84
N GLN A 55 12.01 1.70 -24.32
CA GLN A 55 11.40 0.70 -23.44
C GLN A 55 11.46 1.18 -21.99
N ASN A 56 10.31 1.50 -21.41
CA ASN A 56 10.16 1.65 -19.96
C ASN A 56 9.52 0.37 -19.39
N LEU A 57 10.37 -0.58 -18.99
CA LEU A 57 10.18 -1.81 -18.17
C LEU A 57 8.81 -2.55 -18.07
N ASN A 58 8.96 -3.89 -18.02
CA ASN A 58 8.03 -4.95 -17.57
C ASN A 58 7.05 -5.55 -18.59
N ILE A 59 7.51 -5.78 -19.82
CA ILE A 59 6.85 -6.68 -20.76
C ILE A 59 7.28 -8.12 -20.45
N LYS A 60 6.35 -9.09 -20.42
CA LYS A 60 6.71 -10.52 -20.40
C LYS A 60 7.41 -10.86 -21.72
N THR A 61 8.73 -10.95 -21.70
CA THR A 61 9.53 -11.45 -22.82
C THR A 61 9.47 -12.98 -22.85
N ALA A 62 8.84 -13.53 -23.89
CA ALA A 62 9.06 -14.90 -24.29
C ALA A 62 10.22 -14.89 -25.29
N GLU A 63 11.42 -15.26 -24.85
CA GLU A 63 12.59 -15.30 -25.73
C GLU A 63 12.56 -16.53 -26.64
N ARG A 64 12.77 -16.33 -27.94
CA ARG A 64 13.14 -17.39 -28.88
C ARG A 64 14.25 -16.87 -29.79
N GLU A 65 15.25 -17.71 -30.05
CA GLU A 65 16.40 -17.40 -30.91
C GLU A 65 16.02 -17.25 -32.39
N GLU A 66 16.85 -16.47 -33.08
CA GLU A 66 16.67 -15.80 -34.38
C GLU A 66 16.33 -16.67 -35.60
N ASP A 67 15.59 -16.07 -36.56
CA ASP A 67 15.84 -16.24 -38.00
C ASP A 67 15.88 -14.85 -38.67
N THR A 68 17.09 -14.35 -38.98
CA THR A 68 17.45 -12.96 -39.31
C THR A 68 17.09 -12.50 -40.73
N GLY A 69 15.97 -12.96 -41.29
CA GLY A 69 15.65 -12.75 -42.71
C GLY A 69 14.71 -11.58 -43.07
N LYS A 70 13.94 -11.00 -42.13
CA LYS A 70 12.78 -10.14 -42.48
C LYS A 70 12.56 -8.92 -41.58
N THR A 71 13.64 -8.24 -41.19
CA THR A 71 13.60 -7.06 -40.32
C THR A 71 13.18 -5.73 -40.98
N ASP A 72 12.68 -5.70 -42.22
CA ASP A 72 12.39 -4.44 -42.94
C ASP A 72 10.90 -4.04 -43.00
N ALA A 73 10.00 -4.79 -42.37
CA ALA A 73 8.55 -4.61 -42.54
C ALA A 73 7.77 -4.03 -41.33
N SER A 74 8.40 -3.76 -40.18
CA SER A 74 7.68 -3.34 -38.97
C SER A 74 7.69 -1.84 -38.73
N LEU A 75 6.54 -1.32 -38.28
CA LEU A 75 6.36 0.10 -38.03
C LEU A 75 6.98 0.49 -36.69
N PRO A 76 7.80 1.55 -36.66
CA PRO A 76 8.22 2.15 -35.41
C PRO A 76 7.09 2.93 -34.75
N VAL A 77 6.86 2.70 -33.46
CA VAL A 77 5.74 3.24 -32.70
C VAL A 77 6.21 3.66 -31.30
N ASP A 78 5.66 4.79 -30.81
CA ASP A 78 5.86 5.22 -29.42
C ASP A 78 5.10 4.30 -28.45
N GLN A 79 5.69 4.00 -27.29
CA GLN A 79 5.08 3.08 -26.32
C GLN A 79 3.70 3.58 -25.86
N SER A 80 3.56 4.88 -25.60
CA SER A 80 2.28 5.46 -25.15
C SER A 80 1.20 5.33 -26.21
N PHE A 81 1.56 5.48 -27.49
CA PHE A 81 0.62 5.29 -28.59
C PHE A 81 0.12 3.85 -28.65
N LEU A 82 1.00 2.85 -28.47
CA LEU A 82 0.59 1.45 -28.45
C LEU A 82 -0.34 1.15 -27.26
N GLU A 83 -0.03 1.70 -26.09
CA GLU A 83 -0.84 1.56 -24.87
C GLU A 83 -2.24 2.16 -25.06
N ASP A 84 -2.35 3.34 -25.69
CA ASP A 84 -3.64 3.97 -26.03
C ASP A 84 -4.47 3.09 -26.98
N GLN A 85 -3.84 2.49 -27.99
CA GLN A 85 -4.55 1.57 -28.91
C GLN A 85 -5.01 0.30 -28.19
N ILE A 86 -4.19 -0.27 -27.32
CA ILE A 86 -4.55 -1.45 -26.52
C ILE A 86 -5.74 -1.11 -25.62
N LEU A 87 -5.68 0.02 -24.93
CA LEU A 87 -6.74 0.45 -24.02
C LEU A 87 -8.05 0.71 -24.78
N LEU A 88 -7.98 1.35 -25.95
CA LEU A 88 -9.14 1.57 -26.81
C LEU A 88 -9.80 0.25 -27.18
N ILE A 89 -9.04 -0.70 -27.75
CA ILE A 89 -9.58 -2.00 -28.16
C ILE A 89 -10.13 -2.78 -26.97
N TYR A 90 -9.44 -2.75 -25.83
CA TYR A 90 -9.88 -3.46 -24.62
C TYR A 90 -11.17 -2.89 -24.04
N ASN A 91 -11.34 -1.55 -24.08
CA ASN A 91 -12.52 -0.88 -23.57
C ASN A 91 -13.74 -0.95 -24.50
N LEU A 92 -13.56 -1.13 -25.80
CA LEU A 92 -14.68 -1.28 -26.75
C LEU A 92 -15.62 -2.43 -26.39
N TYR A 93 -15.12 -3.45 -25.69
CA TYR A 93 -15.87 -4.67 -25.34
C TYR A 93 -16.16 -4.81 -23.84
N ARG A 94 -16.02 -3.72 -23.08
CA ARG A 94 -16.33 -3.66 -21.64
C ARG A 94 -17.55 -2.79 -21.36
N ASP A 95 -18.33 -3.20 -20.37
CA ASP A 95 -19.49 -2.44 -19.89
C ASP A 95 -19.07 -1.13 -19.19
N HIS A 96 -17.87 -1.13 -18.60
CA HIS A 96 -17.25 0.02 -17.96
C HIS A 96 -15.80 0.19 -18.46
N PRO A 97 -15.44 1.36 -19.01
CA PRO A 97 -14.08 1.62 -19.45
C PRO A 97 -13.13 1.68 -18.25
N ILE A 98 -11.94 1.15 -18.42
CA ILE A 98 -10.83 1.28 -17.46
C ILE A 98 -9.77 2.21 -18.00
N ASP A 99 -8.99 2.82 -17.11
CA ASP A 99 -7.78 3.55 -17.47
C ASP A 99 -6.55 2.62 -17.46
N CYS A 100 -5.42 3.13 -17.98
CA CYS A 100 -4.15 2.40 -17.99
C CYS A 100 -3.69 2.01 -16.58
N GLU A 101 -3.86 2.88 -15.56
CA GLU A 101 -3.40 2.60 -14.21
C GLU A 101 -4.08 1.37 -13.59
N ILE A 102 -5.40 1.26 -13.76
CA ILE A 102 -6.18 0.11 -13.30
C ILE A 102 -5.78 -1.16 -14.06
N LEU A 103 -5.47 -1.05 -15.36
CA LEU A 103 -4.98 -2.19 -16.15
C LEU A 103 -3.66 -2.73 -15.60
N TYR A 104 -2.69 -1.85 -15.30
CA TYR A 104 -1.41 -2.24 -14.71
C TYR A 104 -1.55 -2.84 -13.30
N ILE A 105 -2.49 -2.34 -12.49
CA ILE A 105 -2.79 -2.92 -11.17
C ILE A 105 -3.35 -4.33 -11.31
N GLY A 106 -4.26 -4.56 -12.27
CA GLY A 106 -4.86 -5.88 -12.54
C GLY A 106 -3.87 -6.90 -13.10
N GLU A 107 -2.93 -6.47 -13.95
CA GLU A 107 -1.87 -7.32 -14.48
C GLU A 107 -0.87 -7.74 -13.40
N ARG A 108 -0.47 -6.83 -12.50
CA ARG A 108 0.43 -7.16 -11.37
C ARG A 108 -0.14 -8.19 -10.41
N GLN A 109 -1.46 -8.33 -10.33
CA GLN A 109 -2.11 -9.39 -9.55
C GLN A 109 -2.08 -10.77 -10.25
N ASN A 110 -1.88 -10.82 -11.58
CA ASN A 110 -1.83 -12.07 -12.36
C ASN A 110 -0.41 -12.52 -12.76
N VAL A 111 0.62 -11.67 -12.63
CA VAL A 111 2.01 -12.02 -12.96
C VAL A 111 2.74 -12.54 -11.72
N ALA A 112 2.66 -13.85 -11.48
CA ALA A 112 3.64 -14.71 -10.77
C ALA A 112 4.20 -14.30 -9.37
N SER A 113 3.79 -13.15 -8.81
CA SER A 113 4.02 -12.67 -7.45
C SER A 113 2.89 -13.07 -6.50
N ASP A 114 1.76 -13.48 -7.07
CA ASP A 114 0.67 -14.19 -6.42
C ASP A 114 1.24 -15.54 -5.90
N ASN A 115 1.60 -15.75 -4.63
CA ASN A 115 1.05 -15.13 -3.43
C ASN A 115 1.98 -15.40 -2.22
N LYS A 116 3.24 -14.96 -2.25
CA LYS A 116 4.18 -15.26 -1.12
C LYS A 116 3.61 -14.80 0.23
N VAL A 117 2.99 -13.62 0.26
CA VAL A 117 2.36 -13.06 1.46
C VAL A 117 1.11 -13.86 1.86
N LYS A 118 0.21 -14.21 0.92
CA LYS A 118 -0.98 -15.02 1.26
C LYS A 118 -0.63 -16.45 1.66
N ARG A 119 0.38 -17.06 1.02
CA ARG A 119 0.91 -18.37 1.45
C ARG A 119 1.45 -18.27 2.86
N TYR A 120 2.33 -17.30 3.11
CA TYR A 120 2.86 -17.03 4.45
C TYR A 120 1.75 -16.75 5.47
N PHE A 121 0.73 -15.97 5.12
CA PHE A 121 -0.42 -15.69 5.97
C PHE A 121 -1.20 -16.97 6.31
N LEU A 122 -1.51 -17.80 5.31
CA LEU A 122 -2.18 -19.08 5.52
C LEU A 122 -1.34 -19.99 6.41
N ASP A 123 -0.06 -20.17 6.09
CA ASP A 123 0.88 -20.98 6.88
C ASP A 123 0.96 -20.48 8.33
N LEU A 124 1.05 -19.16 8.54
CA LEU A 124 1.06 -18.55 9.87
C LEU A 124 -0.25 -18.81 10.62
N MET A 125 -1.40 -18.69 9.95
CA MET A 125 -2.71 -18.99 10.55
C MET A 125 -2.84 -20.45 10.96
N PHE A 126 -2.32 -21.39 10.15
CA PHE A 126 -2.27 -22.81 10.50
C PHE A 126 -1.35 -23.05 11.70
N GLN A 127 -0.12 -22.54 11.66
CA GLN A 127 0.84 -22.71 12.75
C GLN A 127 0.35 -22.09 14.07
N ASN A 128 -0.28 -20.92 14.03
CA ASN A 128 -0.82 -20.30 15.23
C ASN A 128 -1.95 -21.13 15.86
N ARG A 129 -2.80 -21.76 15.03
CA ARG A 129 -3.83 -22.68 15.53
C ARG A 129 -3.25 -23.95 16.13
N GLU A 130 -2.30 -24.59 15.46
CA GLU A 130 -1.65 -25.82 15.96
C GLU A 130 -0.89 -25.60 17.26
N ASN A 131 -0.24 -24.44 17.41
CA ASN A 131 0.55 -24.11 18.60
C ASN A 131 -0.24 -23.33 19.66
N GLU A 132 -1.57 -23.21 19.51
CA GLU A 132 -2.45 -22.41 20.38
C GLU A 132 -1.98 -20.95 20.61
N LYS A 133 -1.18 -20.41 19.69
CA LYS A 133 -0.70 -19.03 19.75
C LYS A 133 -1.82 -18.07 19.41
N ARG A 134 -2.04 -17.11 20.30
CA ARG A 134 -3.04 -16.05 20.13
C ARG A 134 -2.35 -14.71 20.07
N HIS A 135 -2.85 -13.81 19.21
CA HIS A 135 -2.43 -12.42 19.23
C HIS A 135 -2.94 -11.70 20.48
N ASN A 136 -2.36 -10.54 20.78
CA ASN A 136 -2.89 -9.63 21.78
C ASN A 136 -4.38 -9.35 21.48
N PRO A 137 -5.25 -9.39 22.50
CA PRO A 137 -6.67 -9.15 22.31
C PRO A 137 -6.94 -7.74 21.77
N TYR A 138 -7.77 -7.64 20.73
CA TYR A 138 -8.13 -6.36 20.12
C TYR A 138 -8.82 -5.39 21.10
N ASP A 139 -9.59 -5.93 22.05
CA ASP A 139 -10.23 -5.16 23.10
C ASP A 139 -9.22 -4.52 24.06
N GLN A 140 -8.05 -5.14 24.28
CA GLN A 140 -6.97 -4.56 25.07
C GLN A 140 -6.34 -3.36 24.34
N GLU A 141 -6.03 -3.50 23.04
CA GLU A 141 -5.55 -2.40 22.21
C GLU A 141 -6.57 -1.23 22.23
N MET A 142 -7.85 -1.55 22.08
CA MET A 142 -8.93 -0.57 22.13
C MET A 142 -9.04 0.14 23.48
N ARG A 143 -8.74 -0.54 24.62
CA ARG A 143 -8.69 0.10 25.94
C ARG A 143 -7.58 1.13 26.02
N VAL A 144 -6.40 0.83 25.51
CA VAL A 144 -5.27 1.77 25.45
C VAL A 144 -5.65 2.98 24.58
N VAL A 145 -6.08 2.73 23.34
CA VAL A 145 -6.45 3.75 22.35
C VAL A 145 -7.57 4.66 22.89
N ARG A 146 -8.62 4.09 23.49
CA ARG A 146 -9.71 4.88 24.07
C ARG A 146 -9.26 5.70 25.27
N SER A 147 -8.33 5.20 26.08
CA SER A 147 -7.81 5.96 27.22
C SER A 147 -7.08 7.23 26.76
N ILE A 148 -6.28 7.13 25.68
CA ILE A 148 -5.63 8.29 25.05
C ILE A 148 -6.67 9.24 24.47
N GLU A 149 -7.61 8.72 23.67
CA GLU A 149 -8.69 9.51 23.05
C GLU A 149 -9.55 10.26 24.07
N HIS A 150 -9.66 9.72 25.29
CA HIS A 150 -10.39 10.37 26.37
C HIS A 150 -9.53 11.23 27.30
N GLY A 151 -8.20 11.16 27.19
CA GLY A 151 -7.27 11.79 28.13
C GLY A 151 -7.31 11.18 29.54
N ASP A 152 -7.69 9.91 29.66
CA ASP A 152 -7.82 9.18 30.92
C ASP A 152 -6.50 8.48 31.25
N ILE A 153 -5.64 9.19 32.00
CA ILE A 153 -4.29 8.73 32.34
C ILE A 153 -4.30 7.49 33.24
N GLU A 154 -5.24 7.41 34.17
CA GLU A 154 -5.30 6.30 35.11
C GLU A 154 -5.79 5.03 34.44
N ARG A 155 -6.77 5.15 33.53
CA ARG A 155 -7.19 4.02 32.70
C ARG A 155 -6.10 3.60 31.72
N LEU A 156 -5.35 4.56 31.16
CA LEU A 156 -4.21 4.26 30.29
C LEU A 156 -3.17 3.41 31.03
N LYS A 157 -2.73 3.83 32.23
CA LYS A 157 -1.81 3.06 33.08
C LYS A 157 -2.30 1.63 33.29
N ARG A 158 -3.56 1.46 33.71
CA ARG A 158 -4.16 0.14 33.94
C ARG A 158 -4.18 -0.73 32.69
N SER A 159 -4.52 -0.15 31.53
CA SER A 159 -4.59 -0.89 30.26
C SER A 159 -3.22 -1.30 29.72
N ILE A 160 -2.18 -0.50 29.98
CA ILE A 160 -0.80 -0.80 29.57
C ILE A 160 -0.22 -1.95 30.39
N THR A 161 -0.55 -2.02 31.69
CA THR A 161 -0.07 -3.06 32.61
C THR A 161 -1.01 -4.27 32.69
N GLU A 162 -2.00 -4.34 31.79
CA GLU A 162 -2.99 -5.41 31.81
C GLU A 162 -2.33 -6.73 31.38
N ASP A 163 -2.53 -7.76 32.19
CA ASP A 163 -2.15 -9.12 31.80
C ASP A 163 -3.21 -9.69 30.87
N TYR A 164 -2.78 -10.17 29.70
CA TYR A 164 -3.67 -10.77 28.71
C TYR A 164 -3.04 -12.02 28.12
N LYS A 165 -3.90 -12.96 27.74
CA LYS A 165 -3.48 -14.18 27.04
C LYS A 165 -3.22 -13.87 25.57
N GLY A 166 -1.95 -13.75 25.19
CA GLY A 166 -1.54 -13.61 23.80
C GLY A 166 -0.13 -13.04 23.65
N GLU A 167 0.38 -13.05 22.43
CA GLU A 167 1.71 -12.58 22.07
C GLU A 167 1.61 -11.43 21.06
N ILE A 168 2.57 -10.51 21.13
CA ILE A 168 2.72 -9.45 20.13
C ILE A 168 3.21 -10.11 18.82
N GLY A 169 2.60 -9.74 17.70
CA GLY A 169 2.97 -10.30 16.39
C GLY A 169 4.42 -9.98 15.99
N THR A 170 5.05 -10.91 15.27
CA THR A 170 6.41 -10.74 14.73
C THR A 170 6.37 -9.94 13.42
N LEU A 171 6.86 -8.70 13.47
CA LEU A 171 6.96 -7.73 12.38
C LEU A 171 8.35 -7.72 11.72
N ALA A 172 9.38 -8.28 12.38
CA ALA A 172 10.72 -8.43 11.82
C ALA A 172 11.47 -9.61 12.45
N LYS A 173 12.42 -10.18 11.70
CA LYS A 173 13.32 -11.24 12.23
C LYS A 173 14.39 -10.67 13.16
N ASP A 174 14.88 -9.47 12.85
CA ASP A 174 15.82 -8.78 13.71
C ASP A 174 15.10 -8.23 14.95
N PRO A 175 15.56 -8.53 16.17
CA PRO A 175 14.86 -8.12 17.38
C PRO A 175 14.81 -6.61 17.61
N MET A 176 15.80 -5.85 17.12
CA MET A 176 15.78 -4.39 17.23
C MET A 176 14.76 -3.79 16.25
N ARG A 177 14.73 -4.29 15.01
CA ARG A 177 13.70 -3.95 14.02
C ARG A 177 12.31 -4.34 14.50
N GLN A 178 12.17 -5.46 15.20
CA GLN A 178 10.91 -5.90 15.78
C GLN A 178 10.33 -4.85 16.74
N VAL A 179 11.14 -4.38 17.71
CA VAL A 179 10.68 -3.41 18.70
C VAL A 179 10.46 -2.02 18.07
N LYS A 180 11.29 -1.59 17.13
CA LYS A 180 11.12 -0.32 16.40
C LYS A 180 9.86 -0.32 15.55
N ASN A 181 9.62 -1.38 14.78
CA ASN A 181 8.40 -1.52 13.97
C ASN A 181 7.15 -1.49 14.84
N LEU A 182 7.18 -2.19 16.00
CA LEU A 182 6.09 -2.18 16.95
C LEU A 182 5.84 -0.76 17.52
N ALA A 183 6.92 -0.07 17.89
CA ALA A 183 6.84 1.29 18.42
C ALA A 183 6.15 2.23 17.43
N LEU A 184 6.48 2.16 16.13
CA LEU A 184 5.83 2.98 15.09
C LEU A 184 4.34 2.66 14.93
N VAL A 185 3.93 1.39 15.06
CA VAL A 185 2.50 1.02 15.08
C VAL A 185 1.80 1.66 16.26
N ILE A 186 2.38 1.57 17.47
CA ILE A 186 1.80 2.16 18.69
C ILE A 186 1.71 3.68 18.57
N LEU A 187 2.77 4.35 18.12
CA LEU A 187 2.78 5.79 17.88
C LEU A 187 1.68 6.21 16.90
N THR A 188 1.45 5.42 15.85
CA THR A 188 0.42 5.69 14.84
C THR A 188 -0.98 5.62 15.46
N LEU A 189 -1.24 4.61 16.29
CA LEU A 189 -2.52 4.45 16.97
C LEU A 189 -2.74 5.57 18.00
N ALA A 190 -1.71 5.90 18.78
CA ALA A 190 -1.76 6.95 19.80
C ALA A 190 -2.00 8.34 19.20
N SER A 191 -1.29 8.69 18.12
CA SER A 191 -1.46 9.99 17.45
C SER A 191 -2.86 10.14 16.87
N ARG A 192 -3.40 9.10 16.22
CA ARG A 192 -4.77 9.09 15.71
C ARG A 192 -5.81 9.17 16.82
N ALA A 193 -5.57 8.51 17.96
CA ALA A 193 -6.42 8.63 19.14
C ALA A 193 -6.44 10.05 19.70
N ALA A 194 -5.27 10.70 19.79
CA ALA A 194 -5.14 12.07 20.26
C ALA A 194 -5.88 13.07 19.35
N ILE A 195 -5.75 12.90 18.03
CA ILE A 195 -6.46 13.70 17.04
C ILE A 195 -7.98 13.56 17.21
N ARG A 196 -8.49 12.33 17.38
CA ARG A 196 -9.92 12.12 17.69
C ARG A 196 -10.33 12.74 19.03
N GLY A 197 -9.44 12.73 20.02
CA GLY A 197 -9.60 13.43 21.30
C GLY A 197 -9.60 14.97 21.20
N GLY A 198 -9.27 15.52 20.02
CA GLY A 198 -9.35 16.94 19.69
C GLY A 198 -8.00 17.67 19.63
N VAL A 199 -6.87 16.95 19.69
CA VAL A 199 -5.54 17.51 19.40
C VAL A 199 -5.48 17.92 17.93
N VAL A 200 -4.86 19.06 17.64
CA VAL A 200 -4.67 19.53 16.25
C VAL A 200 -3.74 18.56 15.52
N SER A 201 -4.09 18.20 14.29
CA SER A 201 -3.36 17.21 13.49
C SER A 201 -1.89 17.55 13.34
N GLU A 202 -1.57 18.81 13.05
CA GLU A 202 -0.19 19.27 12.89
C GLU A 202 0.64 18.98 14.14
N THR A 203 0.17 19.40 15.32
CA THR A 203 0.87 19.13 16.58
C THR A 203 1.03 17.63 16.84
N ALA A 204 0.01 16.82 16.52
CA ALA A 204 0.09 15.38 16.69
C ALA A 204 1.11 14.75 15.73
N TYR A 205 1.18 15.21 14.48
CA TYR A 205 2.14 14.69 13.51
C TYR A 205 3.57 15.13 13.83
N SER A 206 3.81 16.39 14.22
CA SER A 206 5.16 16.82 14.63
C SER A 206 5.67 16.03 15.84
N LEU A 207 4.78 15.70 16.80
CA LEU A 207 5.15 14.87 17.95
C LEU A 207 5.44 13.42 17.52
N PHE A 208 4.64 12.85 16.61
CA PHE A 208 4.87 11.55 16.01
C PHE A 208 6.24 11.48 15.32
N ASP A 209 6.58 12.46 14.48
CA ASP A 209 7.85 12.51 13.76
C ASP A 209 9.04 12.60 14.72
N SER A 210 8.92 13.46 15.74
CA SER A 210 9.95 13.65 16.77
C SER A 210 10.28 12.34 17.49
N TYR A 211 9.27 11.62 17.98
CA TYR A 211 9.48 10.32 18.61
C TYR A 211 9.95 9.26 17.61
N SER A 212 9.47 9.30 16.36
CA SER A 212 9.85 8.32 15.34
C SER A 212 11.35 8.38 15.03
N ILE A 213 11.92 9.59 14.91
CA ILE A 213 13.37 9.78 14.73
C ILE A 213 14.13 9.20 15.93
N GLN A 214 13.74 9.55 17.15
CA GLN A 214 14.40 9.07 18.37
C GLN A 214 14.34 7.53 18.51
N ILE A 215 13.21 6.93 18.15
CA ILE A 215 13.03 5.47 18.10
C ILE A 215 13.93 4.84 17.05
N GLU A 216 14.07 5.46 15.88
CA GLU A 216 14.94 4.98 14.80
C GLU A 216 16.41 5.02 15.23
N GLU A 217 16.86 6.10 15.87
CA GLU A 217 18.25 6.28 16.29
C GLU A 217 18.62 5.40 17.50
N SER A 218 17.64 5.02 18.32
CA SER A 218 17.83 4.21 19.53
C SER A 218 18.50 2.86 19.24
N GLN A 219 19.46 2.49 20.07
CA GLN A 219 20.22 1.22 19.94
C GLN A 219 19.90 0.22 21.05
N LYS A 220 19.00 0.56 21.97
CA LYS A 220 18.60 -0.28 23.11
C LYS A 220 17.09 -0.51 23.09
N ARG A 221 16.67 -1.74 23.40
CA ARG A 221 15.25 -2.10 23.36
C ARG A 221 14.46 -1.36 24.44
N GLU A 222 15.05 -1.22 25.62
CA GLU A 222 14.45 -0.56 26.77
C GLU A 222 14.19 0.93 26.49
N GLU A 223 15.10 1.57 25.75
CA GLU A 223 14.98 2.97 25.32
C GLU A 223 13.82 3.15 24.33
N VAL A 224 13.71 2.29 23.32
CA VAL A 224 12.57 2.28 22.39
C VAL A 224 11.25 2.12 23.15
N ILE A 225 11.22 1.21 24.14
CA ILE A 225 10.03 0.98 24.98
C ILE A 225 9.67 2.24 25.76
N GLN A 226 10.64 2.87 26.40
CA GLN A 226 10.42 4.10 27.15
C GLN A 226 9.90 5.22 26.25
N LEU A 227 10.44 5.36 25.04
CA LEU A 227 10.03 6.39 24.08
C LEU A 227 8.57 6.23 23.64
N PHE A 228 8.15 5.02 23.20
CA PHE A 228 6.75 4.87 22.76
C PHE A 228 5.76 4.95 23.93
N ARG A 229 6.14 4.50 25.14
CA ARG A 229 5.30 4.67 26.35
C ARG A 229 5.18 6.15 26.73
N ALA A 230 6.28 6.90 26.66
CA ALA A 230 6.26 8.34 26.89
C ALA A 230 5.33 9.04 25.90
N ALA A 231 5.39 8.67 24.62
CA ALA A 231 4.51 9.21 23.58
C ALA A 231 3.02 8.95 23.88
N GLU A 232 2.64 7.71 24.25
CA GLU A 232 1.26 7.37 24.63
C GLU A 232 0.73 8.27 25.76
N PHE A 233 1.55 8.49 26.80
CA PHE A 233 1.19 9.37 27.91
C PHE A 233 1.12 10.84 27.50
N GLU A 234 2.07 11.33 26.71
CA GLU A 234 2.10 12.71 26.22
C GLU A 234 0.83 13.03 25.43
N TYR A 235 0.45 12.15 24.50
CA TYR A 235 -0.81 12.29 23.76
C TYR A 235 -2.03 12.33 24.68
N ALA A 236 -2.10 11.44 25.67
CA ALA A 236 -3.21 11.42 26.61
C ALA A 236 -3.25 12.69 27.48
N TYR A 237 -2.09 13.23 27.88
CA TYR A 237 -2.00 14.50 28.60
C TYR A 237 -2.49 15.66 27.75
N MET A 238 -2.08 15.74 26.48
CA MET A 238 -2.56 16.78 25.55
C MET A 238 -4.09 16.78 25.44
N VAL A 239 -4.71 15.60 25.29
CA VAL A 239 -6.17 15.46 25.24
C VAL A 239 -6.81 15.90 26.55
N ARG A 240 -6.29 15.44 27.70
CA ARG A 240 -6.79 15.80 29.02
C ARG A 240 -6.77 17.31 29.26
N GLU A 241 -5.67 17.97 28.90
CA GLU A 241 -5.51 19.41 29.01
C GLU A 241 -6.49 20.17 28.12
N LEU A 242 -6.72 19.71 26.90
CA LEU A 242 -7.72 20.29 25.99
C LEU A 242 -9.14 20.18 26.54
N LYS A 243 -9.50 19.03 27.14
CA LYS A 243 -10.81 18.83 27.77
C LYS A 243 -10.99 19.74 28.99
N ARG A 244 -10.00 19.79 29.88
CA ARG A 244 -10.02 20.69 31.05
C ARG A 244 -10.16 22.16 30.64
N LYS A 245 -9.50 22.59 29.56
CA LYS A 245 -9.65 23.95 29.01
C LYS A 245 -11.06 24.20 28.48
N LYS A 246 -11.70 23.22 27.83
CA LYS A 246 -13.09 23.34 27.35
C LYS A 246 -14.08 23.41 28.50
N GLU A 247 -13.92 22.60 29.54
CA GLU A 247 -14.79 22.60 30.73
C GLU A 247 -14.73 23.93 31.50
N ARG A 248 -13.57 24.59 31.49
CA ARG A 248 -13.38 25.92 32.08
C ARG A 248 -13.93 27.07 31.21
N MET A 249 -14.31 26.82 29.96
CA MET A 249 -14.89 27.85 29.10
C MET A 249 -16.39 27.97 29.37
N GLN A 250 -16.81 29.20 29.68
CA GLN A 250 -18.18 29.53 30.12
C GLN A 250 -19.25 29.41 29.01
N TYR A 251 -18.86 29.12 27.76
CA TYR A 251 -19.76 29.00 26.59
C TYR A 251 -19.41 27.76 25.74
N PRO A 252 -20.23 26.69 25.75
CA PRO A 252 -19.85 25.37 25.21
C PRO A 252 -20.07 25.17 23.69
N GLY A 253 -20.42 26.21 22.93
CA GLY A 253 -20.68 26.09 21.49
C GLY A 253 -19.44 26.39 20.64
N ARG A 254 -18.65 25.39 20.25
CA ARG A 254 -17.61 25.57 19.21
C ARG A 254 -18.20 25.35 17.82
N ASN A 255 -18.39 26.45 17.07
CA ASN A 255 -18.77 26.41 15.66
C ASN A 255 -17.68 25.65 14.85
N PRO A 256 -18.02 24.60 14.08
CA PRO A 256 -17.07 23.83 13.25
C PRO A 256 -16.22 24.67 12.31
N HIS A 257 -16.75 25.80 11.82
CA HIS A 257 -16.03 26.72 10.95
C HIS A 257 -14.86 27.40 11.67
N ILE A 258 -14.98 27.68 12.96
CA ILE A 258 -13.89 28.27 13.76
C ILE A 258 -12.73 27.28 13.92
N ILE A 259 -13.02 25.99 14.04
CA ILE A 259 -11.98 24.95 14.12
C ILE A 259 -11.24 24.84 12.79
N LYS A 260 -11.98 24.79 11.67
CA LYS A 260 -11.40 24.76 10.33
C LYS A 260 -10.55 26.01 10.05
N CYS A 261 -11.03 27.21 10.40
CA CYS A 261 -10.26 28.44 10.26
C CYS A 261 -8.97 28.42 11.09
N LYS A 262 -9.02 27.94 12.34
CA LYS A 262 -7.80 27.84 13.17
C LYS A 262 -6.78 26.87 12.59
N ALA A 263 -7.21 25.70 12.11
CA ALA A 263 -6.34 24.74 11.45
C ALA A 263 -5.72 25.33 10.17
N TYR A 264 -6.51 26.04 9.37
CA TYR A 264 -6.05 26.72 8.15
C TYR A 264 -4.99 27.78 8.46
N VAL A 265 -5.27 28.71 9.38
CA VAL A 265 -4.32 29.77 9.77
C VAL A 265 -3.03 29.18 10.33
N SER A 266 -3.09 28.13 11.14
CA SER A 266 -1.89 27.45 11.64
C SER A 266 -1.06 26.82 10.53
N ALA A 267 -1.69 26.22 9.53
CA ALA A 267 -0.99 25.59 8.41
C ALA A 267 -0.33 26.62 7.45
N HIS A 268 -0.89 27.82 7.32
CA HIS A 268 -0.46 28.82 6.33
C HIS A 268 0.23 30.05 6.97
N LEU A 269 0.59 29.96 8.25
CA LEU A 269 1.16 31.08 9.03
C LEU A 269 2.54 31.53 8.52
N ASN A 270 3.24 30.66 7.78
CA ASN A 270 4.59 30.89 7.25
C ASN A 270 4.65 30.89 5.72
N GLU A 271 3.50 30.87 5.04
CA GLU A 271 3.45 31.01 3.60
C GLU A 271 3.63 32.50 3.24
N LYS A 272 4.57 32.80 2.34
CA LYS A 272 4.90 34.16 1.89
C LYS A 272 4.02 34.59 0.74
#